data_AF-A0A2A2QNF1-F1
#
_entry.id   AF-A0A2A2QNF1-F1
#
_cell.length_a   1.000
_cell.length_b   1.000
_cell.length_c   1.000
_cell.angle_alpha   90.00
_cell.angle_beta   90.00
_cell.angle_gamma   90.00
#
_symmetry.space_group_name_H-M   'P 1'
#
loop_
_entity.id
_entity.type
_entity.pdbx_description
1 polymer ?
#
loop_
_entity_poly.entity_id
_entity_poly.type
_entity_poly.pdbx_seq_one_letter_code
_entity_poly.pdbx_strand_id
1 'polypeptide(L)'
;MIPEDYVFLNPLIFQCDLFLADKIERQPELLAIPLANIERWIAMDRLGDVRPLLQWRELIERAQATGEGFAELLALSRDDGEYARYLKSCSPFPGVLSEEELDQFACAWTH
;
A
#
# COMPACT_ATOMS: atom_id res chain seq x y z
N MET A 1 8.21 -24.36 22.40
CA MET A 1 8.74 -22.99 22.27
C MET A 1 8.69 -22.67 20.79
N ILE A 2 7.56 -22.14 20.35
CA ILE A 2 7.35 -21.69 18.97
C ILE A 2 7.63 -20.18 19.01
N PRO A 3 8.46 -19.60 18.12
CA PRO A 3 8.71 -18.16 18.13
C PRO A 3 7.43 -17.42 17.75
N GLU A 4 7.08 -16.38 18.50
CA GLU A 4 5.76 -15.72 18.48
C GLU A 4 5.51 -14.76 17.31
N ASP A 5 6.45 -14.49 16.40
CA ASP A 5 6.28 -13.38 15.44
C ASP A 5 6.49 -13.73 13.95
N TYR A 6 6.27 -14.98 13.55
CA TYR A 6 6.05 -15.31 12.14
C TYR A 6 4.56 -15.08 11.78
N VAL A 7 4.13 -13.82 11.79
CA VAL A 7 2.99 -13.42 10.97
C VAL A 7 3.47 -13.53 9.53
N PHE A 8 3.33 -14.72 8.95
CA PHE A 8 3.30 -14.87 7.51
C PHE A 8 2.19 -13.93 7.05
N LEU A 9 2.56 -12.76 6.52
CA LEU A 9 1.70 -12.13 5.53
C LEU A 9 1.34 -13.26 4.57
N ASN A 10 0.04 -13.53 4.46
CA ASN A 10 -0.46 -14.49 3.50
C ASN A 10 0.28 -14.19 2.18
N PRO A 11 0.97 -15.15 1.54
CA PRO A 11 1.80 -14.91 0.37
C PRO A 11 1.07 -14.10 -0.73
N LEU A 12 -0.26 -14.15 -0.71
CA LEU A 12 -1.16 -13.38 -1.57
C LEU A 12 -1.20 -11.88 -1.27
N ILE A 13 -1.05 -11.43 -0.01
CA ILE A 13 -0.99 -9.99 0.33
C ILE A 13 0.29 -9.38 -0.24
N PHE A 14 1.41 -10.09 -0.12
CA PHE A 14 2.66 -9.65 -0.72
C PHE A 14 2.56 -9.62 -2.26
N GLN A 15 1.86 -10.59 -2.87
CA GLN A 15 1.58 -10.56 -4.31
C GLN A 15 0.67 -9.39 -4.73
N CYS A 16 -0.33 -9.01 -3.93
CA CYS A 16 -1.11 -7.79 -4.15
C CYS A 16 -0.20 -6.55 -4.17
N ASP A 17 0.73 -6.45 -3.22
CA ASP A 17 1.65 -5.30 -3.13
C ASP A 17 2.57 -5.21 -4.36
N LEU A 18 3.08 -6.35 -4.84
CA LEU A 18 3.89 -6.42 -6.06
C LEU A 18 3.08 -6.02 -7.29
N PHE A 19 1.85 -6.52 -7.42
CA PHE A 19 0.96 -6.18 -8.53
C PHE A 19 0.57 -4.70 -8.51
N LEU A 20 0.30 -4.16 -7.33
CA LEU A 20 0.06 -2.73 -7.13
C LEU A 20 1.26 -1.90 -7.57
N ALA A 21 2.48 -2.29 -7.17
CA ALA A 21 3.70 -1.62 -7.57
C ALA A 21 3.86 -1.60 -9.10
N ASP A 22 3.67 -2.75 -9.76
CA ASP A 22 3.77 -2.87 -11.21
C ASP A 22 2.68 -2.05 -11.94
N LYS A 23 1.48 -1.97 -11.36
CA LYS A 23 0.39 -1.16 -11.92
C LYS A 23 0.71 0.33 -11.82
N ILE A 24 1.20 0.78 -10.67
CA ILE A 24 1.63 2.17 -10.44
C ILE A 24 2.82 2.52 -11.34
N GLU A 25 3.78 1.60 -11.50
CA GLU A 25 4.92 1.75 -12.41
C GLU A 25 4.48 2.00 -13.86
N ARG A 26 3.39 1.37 -14.30
CA ARG A 26 2.81 1.56 -15.65
C ARG A 26 1.88 2.75 -15.76
N GLN A 27 1.21 3.12 -14.67
CA GLN A 27 0.17 4.15 -14.60
C GLN A 27 0.38 5.04 -13.36
N PRO A 28 1.40 5.93 -13.37
CA PRO A 28 1.71 6.79 -12.23
C PRO A 28 0.58 7.76 -11.87
N GLU A 29 -0.33 8.06 -12.80
CA GLU A 29 -1.53 8.87 -12.57
C GLU A 29 -2.47 8.29 -11.50
N LEU A 30 -2.40 6.98 -11.25
CA LEU A 30 -3.19 6.31 -10.22
C LEU A 30 -2.81 6.77 -8.80
N LEU A 31 -1.66 7.41 -8.61
CA LEU A 31 -1.24 7.98 -7.34
C LEU A 31 -2.13 9.14 -6.87
N ALA A 32 -2.98 9.70 -7.74
CA ALA A 32 -3.98 10.68 -7.32
C ALA A 32 -5.06 10.08 -6.40
N ILE A 33 -5.39 8.79 -6.59
CA ILE A 33 -6.41 8.07 -5.80
C ILE A 33 -6.01 7.94 -4.33
N PRO A 34 -4.83 7.40 -3.98
CA PRO A 34 -4.44 7.26 -2.58
C PRO A 34 -4.27 8.60 -1.88
N LEU A 35 -3.83 9.66 -2.56
CA LEU A 35 -3.81 11.01 -1.98
C LEU A 35 -5.22 11.48 -1.59
N ALA A 36 -6.20 11.34 -2.49
CA ALA A 36 -7.59 11.70 -2.20
C ALA A 36 -8.19 10.86 -1.05
N ASN A 37 -7.84 9.57 -0.98
CA ASN A 37 -8.24 8.71 0.14
C ASN A 37 -7.66 9.18 1.47
N ILE A 38 -6.36 9.51 1.50
CA ILE A 38 -5.69 10.02 2.70
C ILE A 38 -6.36 11.31 3.17
N GLU A 39 -6.57 12.27 2.27
CA GLU A 39 -7.24 13.53 2.61
C GLU A 39 -8.64 13.29 3.18
N ARG A 40 -9.41 12.40 2.56
CA ARG A 40 -10.74 12.02 3.04
C ARG A 40 -10.69 11.41 4.43
N TRP A 41 -9.77 10.48 4.68
CA TRP A 41 -9.66 9.79 5.96
C TRP A 41 -9.19 10.71 7.08
N ILE A 42 -8.24 11.61 6.79
CA ILE A 42 -7.79 12.65 7.72
C ILE A 42 -8.96 13.58 8.04
N ALA A 43 -9.70 14.05 7.02
CA ALA A 43 -10.84 14.94 7.22
C ALA A 43 -12.00 14.30 8.00
N MET A 44 -12.13 12.98 7.95
CA MET A 44 -13.16 12.24 8.68
C MET A 44 -12.84 12.10 10.18
N ASP A 45 -11.60 12.32 10.61
CA ASP A 45 -11.12 12.20 12.01
C ASP A 45 -11.53 10.87 12.68
N ARG A 46 -11.67 9.80 11.87
CA ARG A 46 -12.09 8.46 12.33
C ARG A 46 -10.92 7.57 12.71
N LEU A 47 -9.69 8.04 12.50
CA LEU A 47 -8.47 7.28 12.73
C LEU A 47 -7.83 7.76 14.03
N GLY A 48 -7.61 6.82 14.96
CA GLY A 48 -6.92 7.14 16.22
C GLY A 48 -5.45 7.52 16.03
N ASP A 49 -4.83 7.11 14.92
CA ASP A 49 -3.46 7.48 14.56
C ASP A 49 -3.37 7.82 13.06
N VAL A 50 -3.06 9.09 12.78
CA VAL A 50 -2.90 9.62 11.41
C VAL A 50 -1.45 9.57 10.93
N ARG A 51 -0.48 9.22 11.78
CA ARG A 51 0.96 9.24 11.42
C ARG A 51 1.28 8.35 10.21
N PRO A 52 0.77 7.10 10.10
CA PRO A 52 1.02 6.27 8.93
C PRO A 52 0.47 6.88 7.64
N LEU A 53 -0.68 7.55 7.71
CA LEU A 53 -1.27 8.23 6.55
C LEU A 53 -0.46 9.44 6.09
N LEU A 54 0.07 10.22 7.04
CA LEU A 54 0.95 11.35 6.73
C LEU A 54 2.25 10.88 6.09
N GLN A 55 2.82 9.77 6.57
CA GLN A 55 4.01 9.14 5.96
C GLN A 55 3.71 8.66 4.53
N TRP A 56 2.56 8.01 4.33
CA TRP A 56 2.12 7.63 2.98
C TRP A 56 1.95 8.82 2.06
N ARG A 57 1.34 9.91 2.55
CA ARG A 57 1.16 11.14 1.79
C ARG A 57 2.51 11.70 1.33
N GLU A 58 3.45 11.86 2.26
CA GLU A 58 4.78 12.39 1.95
C GLU A 58 5.49 11.53 0.90
N LEU A 59 5.41 10.20 1.04
CA LEU A 59 6.03 9.26 0.11
C LEU A 59 5.38 9.31 -1.28
N ILE A 60 4.06 9.46 -1.37
CA ILE A 60 3.35 9.60 -2.66
C ILE A 60 3.62 10.97 -3.29
N GLU A 61 3.63 12.05 -2.51
CA GLU A 61 3.97 13.41 -2.99
C GLU A 61 5.40 13.45 -3.52
N ARG A 62 6.36 12.82 -2.83
CA ARG A 62 7.73 12.65 -3.33
C ARG A 62 7.78 11.81 -4.61
N ALA A 63 6.98 10.75 -4.68
CA ALA A 63 6.88 9.91 -5.87
C ALA A 63 6.33 10.63 -7.10
N GLN A 64 5.42 11.59 -6.92
CA GLN A 64 4.95 12.45 -8.01
C GLN A 64 5.96 13.56 -8.37
N ALA A 65 6.73 14.03 -7.40
CA ALA A 65 7.67 15.14 -7.60
C ALA A 65 8.98 14.71 -8.26
N THR A 66 9.51 13.53 -7.94
CA THR A 66 10.82 13.07 -8.43
C THR A 66 10.83 11.59 -8.80
N GLY A 67 11.62 11.23 -9.82
CA GLY A 67 11.84 9.82 -10.20
C GLY A 67 12.52 9.00 -9.09
N GLU A 68 13.33 9.65 -8.24
CA GLU A 68 13.93 9.01 -7.06
C GLU A 68 12.87 8.67 -6.01
N GLY A 69 11.93 9.60 -5.72
CA GLY A 69 10.80 9.34 -4.84
C GLY A 69 9.90 8.24 -5.38
N PHE A 70 9.76 8.15 -6.71
CA PHE A 70 9.00 7.08 -7.35
C PHE A 70 9.67 5.72 -7.15
N ALA A 71 10.99 5.65 -7.30
CA ALA A 71 11.76 4.45 -7.01
C ALA A 71 11.69 4.05 -5.52
N GLU A 72 11.73 5.01 -4.59
CA GLU A 72 11.53 4.77 -3.15
C GLU A 72 10.16 4.16 -2.85
N LEU A 73 9.10 4.70 -3.47
CA LEU A 73 7.75 4.15 -3.33
C LEU A 73 7.68 2.69 -3.84
N LEU A 74 8.21 2.43 -5.03
CA LEU A 74 8.23 1.07 -5.58
C LEU A 74 9.06 0.11 -4.72
N ALA A 75 10.20 0.58 -4.19
CA ALA A 75 11.02 -0.20 -3.28
C ALA A 75 10.25 -0.55 -2.00
N LEU A 76 9.55 0.40 -1.39
CA LEU A 76 8.75 0.17 -0.19
C LEU A 76 7.56 -0.77 -0.46
N SER A 77 6.90 -0.63 -1.62
CA SER A 77 5.86 -1.57 -2.04
C SER A 77 6.39 -2.99 -2.23
N ARG A 78 7.63 -3.14 -2.69
CA ARG A 78 8.30 -4.44 -2.89
C ARG A 78 8.99 -4.97 -1.62
N ASP A 79 9.13 -4.16 -0.58
CA ASP A 79 9.77 -4.52 0.68
C ASP A 79 8.81 -5.31 1.60
N ASP A 80 9.35 -6.33 2.25
CA ASP A 80 8.64 -7.16 3.23
C ASP A 80 9.12 -6.94 4.67
N GLY A 81 10.00 -5.96 4.91
CA GLY A 81 10.51 -5.61 6.23
C GLY A 81 9.44 -5.08 7.19
N GLU A 82 9.72 -5.14 8.50
CA GLU A 82 8.78 -4.74 9.57
C GLU A 82 8.18 -3.34 9.37
N TYR A 83 9.01 -2.37 8.99
CA TYR A 83 8.57 -1.00 8.72
C TYR A 83 7.61 -0.92 7.51
N ALA A 84 7.92 -1.63 6.42
CA ALA A 84 7.06 -1.71 5.25
C ALA A 84 5.73 -2.37 5.62
N ARG A 85 5.74 -3.46 6.42
CA ARG A 85 4.52 -4.12 6.92
C ARG A 85 3.66 -3.18 7.75
N TYR A 86 4.26 -2.42 8.65
CA TYR A 86 3.55 -1.44 9.47
C TYR A 86 2.86 -0.39 8.60
N LEU A 87 3.56 0.19 7.62
CA LEU A 87 2.96 1.16 6.70
C LEU A 87 1.88 0.54 5.82
N LYS A 88 2.13 -0.64 5.23
CA LYS A 88 1.18 -1.36 4.38
C LYS A 88 -0.09 -1.78 5.11
N SER A 89 -0.05 -1.97 6.42
CA SER A 89 -1.26 -2.22 7.23
C SER A 89 -2.27 -1.06 7.14
N CYS A 90 -1.80 0.15 6.82
CA CYS A 90 -2.60 1.34 6.60
C CYS A 90 -2.48 1.83 5.15
N SER A 91 -2.52 0.90 4.19
CA SER A 91 -2.40 1.16 2.76
C SER A 91 -3.53 2.06 2.23
N PRO A 92 -3.24 3.26 1.67
CA PRO A 92 -4.23 4.20 1.13
C PRO A 92 -4.70 3.86 -0.29
N PHE A 93 -4.36 2.68 -0.81
CA PHE A 93 -4.61 2.27 -2.19
C PHE A 93 -6.00 1.64 -2.50
N PRO A 94 -7.04 1.63 -1.63
CA PRO A 94 -8.38 1.24 -2.07
C PRO A 94 -8.83 2.00 -3.31
N GLY A 95 -9.31 1.28 -4.33
CA GLY A 95 -9.74 1.85 -5.61
C GLY A 95 -8.63 2.02 -6.65
N VAL A 96 -7.36 1.76 -6.32
CA VAL A 96 -6.29 1.64 -7.33
C VAL A 96 -6.35 0.28 -8.03
N LEU A 97 -6.62 -0.78 -7.26
CA LEU A 97 -7.00 -2.07 -7.80
C LEU A 97 -8.53 -2.12 -7.95
N SER A 98 -8.98 -2.59 -9.11
CA SER A 98 -10.38 -2.91 -9.38
C SER A 98 -10.83 -4.12 -8.57
N GLU A 99 -12.15 -4.28 -8.41
CA GLU A 99 -12.72 -5.44 -7.73
C GLU A 99 -12.29 -6.76 -8.39
N GLU A 100 -12.16 -6.80 -9.73
CA GLU A 100 -11.71 -7.98 -10.47
C GLU A 100 -10.23 -8.31 -10.22
N GLU A 101 -9.36 -7.29 -10.07
CA GLU A 101 -7.96 -7.48 -9.71
C GLU A 101 -7.83 -7.92 -8.26
N LEU A 102 -8.61 -7.35 -7.35
CA LEU A 102 -8.67 -7.79 -5.95
C LEU A 102 -9.21 -9.22 -5.84
N ASP A 103 -10.20 -9.59 -6.64
CA ASP A 103 -10.80 -10.93 -6.63
C ASP A 103 -9.81 -12.01 -7.09
N GLN A 104 -8.86 -11.68 -7.96
CA GLN A 104 -7.77 -12.61 -8.32
C GLN A 104 -6.91 -12.99 -7.10
N PHE A 105 -6.79 -12.09 -6.12
CA PHE A 105 -6.06 -12.35 -4.89
C PHE A 105 -6.99 -12.84 -3.75
N ALA A 106 -8.27 -12.48 -3.78
CA ALA A 106 -9.28 -12.89 -2.80
C ALA A 106 -9.85 -14.30 -3.07
N CYS A 107 -9.99 -14.73 -4.32
CA CYS A 107 -10.34 -16.11 -4.67
C CYS A 107 -9.30 -17.11 -4.14
N ALA A 108 -8.05 -16.70 -3.98
CA ALA A 108 -6.99 -17.50 -3.37
C ALA A 108 -7.02 -17.51 -1.82
N TRP A 109 -7.93 -16.75 -1.17
CA TRP A 109 -8.18 -16.81 0.29
C TRP A 109 -9.18 -17.90 0.71
N THR A 110 -9.92 -18.52 -0.24
CA THR A 110 -11.07 -19.39 0.08
C THR A 110 -10.84 -20.90 -0.17
N HIS A 111 -9.59 -21.40 -0.22
CA HIS A 111 -9.33 -22.85 -0.25
C HIS A 111 -8.16 -23.29 0.62
#